data_AF-A0A1W1DZS8-F1
#
_entry.id   AF-A0A1W1DZS8-F1
#
_cell.length_a   1.000
_cell.length_b   1.000
_cell.length_c   1.000
_cell.angle_alpha   90.00
_cell.angle_beta   90.00
_cell.angle_gamma   90.00
#
_symmetry.space_group_name_H-M   'P 1'
#
loop_
_entity.id
_entity.type
_entity.pdbx_description
1 polymer ?
#
loop_
_entity_poly.entity_id
_entity_poly.type
_entity_poly.pdbx_seq_one_letter_code
_entity_poly.pdbx_strand_id
1 'polypeptide(L)'
;MKIAVAGMGYVGLANAMLLAQNHEVVALDIVFEKVAQLNRKISPIEGVEIEDFLVNRKLNFKATVEVMEINPDAVMVIKSTVPVGYTQSVKDRFNCDNILFSPEFLREGRALSDNLYPSRIIVGGESDKVRVFAVLLDIGLCLWQNILMLNRHYWTVILIMTLL
;
A
#
# COMPACT_ATOMS: atom_id res chain seq x y z
N MET A 1 -12.83 -4.04 -3.39
CA MET A 1 -12.48 -2.61 -3.34
C MET A 1 -11.47 -2.32 -4.44
N LYS A 2 -11.48 -1.10 -4.99
CA LYS A 2 -10.46 -0.62 -5.92
C LYS A 2 -9.45 0.24 -5.17
N ILE A 3 -8.17 -0.11 -5.24
CA ILE A 3 -7.07 0.53 -4.52
C ILE A 3 -6.07 1.07 -5.53
N ALA A 4 -5.59 2.30 -5.33
CA ALA A 4 -4.49 2.82 -6.12
C ALA A 4 -3.20 2.92 -5.31
N VAL A 5 -2.11 2.48 -5.93
CA VAL A 5 -0.77 2.54 -5.35
C VAL A 5 0.09 3.37 -6.28
N ALA A 6 0.67 4.45 -5.79
CA ALA A 6 1.54 5.33 -6.57
C ALA A 6 3.02 5.06 -6.28
N GLY A 7 3.80 4.91 -7.35
CA GLY A 7 5.23 4.59 -7.34
C GLY A 7 5.49 3.09 -7.32
N MET A 8 6.01 2.55 -8.43
CA MET A 8 6.34 1.12 -8.60
C MET A 8 7.83 0.85 -8.43
N GLY A 9 8.36 1.28 -7.28
CA GLY A 9 9.62 0.78 -6.72
C GLY A 9 9.38 -0.43 -5.82
N TYR A 10 10.40 -0.87 -5.07
CA TYR A 10 10.32 -2.03 -4.17
C TYR A 10 9.10 -2.01 -3.25
N VAL A 11 8.87 -0.89 -2.57
CA VAL A 11 7.79 -0.75 -1.59
C VAL A 11 6.41 -0.80 -2.25
N GLY A 12 6.19 0.07 -3.22
CA GLY A 12 4.87 0.22 -3.83
C GLY A 12 4.49 -1.02 -4.61
N LEU A 13 5.43 -1.62 -5.33
CA LEU A 13 5.19 -2.84 -6.07
C LEU A 13 4.87 -4.02 -5.14
N ALA A 14 5.63 -4.20 -4.05
CA ALA A 14 5.34 -5.26 -3.07
C ALA A 14 3.96 -5.09 -2.41
N ASN A 15 3.56 -3.85 -2.11
CA ASN A 15 2.23 -3.58 -1.53
C ASN A 15 1.11 -3.78 -2.56
N ALA A 16 1.32 -3.33 -3.79
CA ALA A 16 0.37 -3.50 -4.89
C ALA A 16 0.09 -4.99 -5.14
N MET A 17 1.14 -5.82 -5.18
CA MET A 17 1.01 -7.27 -5.34
C MET A 17 0.27 -7.94 -4.18
N LEU A 18 0.62 -7.59 -2.95
CA LEU A 18 -0.03 -8.15 -1.75
C LEU A 18 -1.55 -7.90 -1.80
N LEU A 19 -1.93 -6.64 -2.05
CA LEU A 19 -3.33 -6.21 -2.10
C LEU A 19 -4.08 -6.77 -3.32
N ALA A 20 -3.40 -6.94 -4.45
CA ALA A 20 -3.98 -7.43 -5.70
C ALA A 20 -4.44 -8.90 -5.64
N GLN A 21 -4.06 -9.64 -4.60
CA GLN A 21 -4.54 -11.01 -4.41
C GLN A 21 -6.04 -11.07 -4.11
N ASN A 22 -6.57 -10.04 -3.43
CA ASN A 22 -7.96 -10.01 -2.96
C ASN A 22 -8.74 -8.77 -3.42
N HIS A 23 -8.07 -7.80 -4.05
CA HIS A 23 -8.65 -6.51 -4.45
C HIS A 23 -8.23 -6.11 -5.85
N GLU A 24 -9.01 -5.23 -6.47
CA GLU A 24 -8.60 -4.59 -7.71
C GLU A 24 -7.58 -3.50 -7.39
N VAL A 25 -6.37 -3.61 -7.95
CA VAL A 25 -5.29 -2.66 -7.72
C VAL A 25 -4.92 -1.94 -9.01
N VAL A 26 -4.85 -0.61 -8.95
CA VAL A 26 -4.31 0.25 -10.00
C VAL A 26 -2.96 0.78 -9.56
N ALA A 27 -1.90 0.26 -10.18
CA ALA A 27 -0.53 0.71 -10.01
C ALA A 27 -0.29 1.96 -10.85
N LEU A 28 0.08 3.07 -10.23
CA LEU A 28 0.44 4.32 -10.89
C LEU A 28 1.95 4.49 -10.85
N ASP A 29 2.58 4.70 -12.00
CA ASP A 29 3.99 5.15 -12.07
C ASP A 29 4.12 6.21 -13.17
N ILE A 30 5.05 7.15 -13.00
CA ILE A 30 5.31 8.19 -14.01
C ILE A 30 6.18 7.67 -15.16
N VAL A 31 6.88 6.56 -14.94
CA VAL A 31 7.79 5.96 -15.93
C VAL A 31 7.02 4.98 -16.81
N PHE A 32 6.78 5.37 -18.07
CA PHE A 32 5.99 4.61 -19.03
C PHE A 32 6.52 3.19 -19.26
N GLU A 33 7.84 3.03 -19.31
CA GLU A 33 8.50 1.74 -19.51
C GLU A 33 8.18 0.77 -18.38
N LYS A 34 8.18 1.23 -17.12
CA LYS A 34 7.82 0.41 -15.96
C LYS A 34 6.36 -0.04 -16.04
N VAL A 35 5.46 0.88 -16.40
CA VAL A 35 4.04 0.57 -16.60
C VAL A 35 3.85 -0.50 -17.69
N ALA A 36 4.55 -0.35 -18.82
CA ALA A 36 4.48 -1.30 -19.92
C ALA A 36 5.08 -2.68 -19.57
N GLN A 37 6.12 -2.73 -18.73
CA GLN A 37 6.68 -3.98 -18.21
C GLN A 37 5.67 -4.68 -17.29
N LEU A 38 5.11 -3.95 -16.32
CA LEU A 38 4.16 -4.49 -15.34
C LEU A 38 2.90 -5.06 -15.99
N ASN A 39 2.33 -4.38 -16.99
CA ASN A 39 1.18 -4.88 -17.74
C ASN A 39 1.49 -6.13 -18.57
N ARG A 40 2.77 -6.40 -18.83
CA ARG A 40 3.27 -7.65 -19.46
C ARG A 40 3.74 -8.68 -18.43
N LYS A 41 3.49 -8.46 -17.14
CA LYS A 41 3.96 -9.27 -16.01
C LYS A 41 5.49 -9.38 -15.92
N ILE A 42 6.20 -8.37 -16.40
CA ILE A 42 7.65 -8.26 -16.28
C ILE A 42 7.95 -7.30 -15.12
N SER A 43 8.78 -7.71 -14.17
CA SER A 43 9.18 -6.85 -13.06
C SER A 43 10.08 -5.71 -13.55
N PRO A 44 9.82 -4.44 -13.18
CA PRO A 44 10.69 -3.31 -13.48
C PRO A 44 11.87 -3.16 -12.49
N ILE A 45 11.93 -4.00 -11.47
CA ILE A 45 12.95 -4.02 -10.41
C ILE A 45 13.45 -5.45 -10.19
N GLU A 46 14.70 -5.58 -9.77
CA GLU A 46 15.30 -6.88 -9.48
C GLU A 46 14.68 -7.51 -8.23
N GLY A 47 14.30 -8.78 -8.30
CA GLY A 47 13.84 -9.49 -7.12
C GLY A 47 13.15 -10.81 -7.47
N VAL A 48 13.81 -11.92 -7.14
CA VAL A 48 13.33 -13.28 -7.44
C VAL A 48 11.89 -13.49 -6.93
N GLU A 49 11.60 -13.03 -5.71
CA GLU A 49 10.25 -13.16 -5.13
C GLU A 49 9.20 -12.33 -5.89
N ILE A 50 9.55 -11.12 -6.33
CA ILE A 50 8.64 -10.20 -7.03
C ILE A 50 8.34 -10.72 -8.44
N GLU A 51 9.36 -11.20 -9.13
CA GLU A 51 9.26 -11.83 -10.44
C GLU A 51 8.38 -13.09 -10.37
N ASP A 52 8.65 -13.98 -9.41
CA ASP A 52 7.83 -15.17 -9.17
C ASP A 52 6.36 -14.80 -8.90
N PHE A 53 6.14 -13.79 -8.05
CA PHE A 53 4.79 -13.38 -7.69
C PHE A 53 3.99 -12.84 -8.88
N LEU A 54 4.59 -12.03 -9.75
CA LEU A 54 3.93 -11.51 -10.96
C LEU A 54 3.48 -12.60 -11.91
N VAL A 55 4.33 -13.60 -12.09
CA VAL A 55 4.13 -14.64 -13.09
C VAL A 55 3.19 -15.71 -12.54
N ASN A 56 3.41 -16.15 -11.30
CA ASN A 56 2.83 -17.37 -10.75
C ASN A 56 1.63 -17.14 -9.83
N ARG A 57 1.35 -15.90 -9.39
CA ARG A 57 0.15 -15.59 -8.59
C ARG A 57 -0.98 -15.02 -9.46
N LYS A 58 -2.20 -15.31 -9.03
CA LYS A 58 -3.40 -14.68 -9.58
C LYS A 58 -3.55 -13.30 -8.92
N LEU A 59 -3.27 -12.27 -9.69
CA LEU A 59 -3.33 -10.87 -9.26
C LEU A 59 -4.40 -10.13 -10.05
N ASN A 60 -5.25 -9.38 -9.36
CA ASN A 60 -6.17 -8.42 -9.96
C ASN A 60 -5.53 -7.03 -9.94
N PHE A 61 -4.53 -6.81 -10.79
CA PHE A 61 -3.86 -5.52 -10.90
C PHE A 61 -3.69 -5.05 -12.34
N LYS A 62 -3.63 -3.73 -12.52
CA LYS A 62 -3.24 -3.07 -13.77
C LYS A 62 -2.32 -1.89 -13.48
N ALA A 63 -1.41 -1.56 -14.39
CA ALA A 63 -0.55 -0.39 -14.27
C ALA A 63 -0.97 0.72 -15.26
N THR A 64 -0.90 1.98 -14.82
CA THR A 64 -1.21 3.17 -15.63
C THR A 64 -0.25 4.32 -15.30
N VAL A 65 -0.10 5.25 -16.24
CA VAL A 65 0.53 6.56 -16.00
C VAL A 65 -0.50 7.64 -15.69
N GLU A 66 -1.79 7.36 -15.92
CA GLU A 66 -2.88 8.32 -15.86
C GLU A 66 -3.55 8.30 -14.48
N VAL A 67 -3.37 9.39 -13.73
CA VAL A 67 -4.03 9.58 -12.43
C VAL A 67 -5.56 9.58 -12.58
N MET A 68 -6.09 10.05 -13.72
CA MET A 68 -7.52 10.15 -13.96
C MET A 68 -8.23 8.77 -14.07
N GLU A 69 -7.49 7.69 -14.34
CA GLU A 69 -8.06 6.33 -14.43
C GLU A 69 -8.31 5.66 -13.06
N ILE A 70 -7.81 6.29 -11.98
CA ILE A 70 -7.72 5.68 -10.65
C ILE A 70 -9.07 5.57 -9.94
N ASN A 71 -10.07 6.38 -10.31
CA ASN A 71 -11.34 6.63 -9.61
C ASN A 71 -11.19 7.72 -8.52
N PRO A 72 -11.98 8.82 -8.57
CA PRO A 72 -11.97 9.84 -7.50
C PRO A 72 -12.34 9.28 -6.11
N ASP A 73 -13.07 8.18 -6.04
CA ASP A 73 -13.40 7.51 -4.78
C ASP A 73 -12.30 6.57 -4.26
N ALA A 74 -11.22 6.37 -5.04
CA ALA A 74 -10.13 5.49 -4.64
C ALA A 74 -9.39 6.05 -3.42
N VAL A 75 -9.02 5.15 -2.51
CA VAL A 75 -8.12 5.46 -1.41
C VAL A 75 -6.69 5.44 -1.92
N MET A 76 -6.00 6.59 -1.87
CA MET A 76 -4.59 6.72 -2.17
C MET A 76 -3.77 6.48 -0.91
N VAL A 77 -2.75 5.63 -0.99
CA VAL A 77 -1.87 5.33 0.15
C VAL A 77 -0.46 5.80 -0.16
N ILE A 78 0.01 6.79 0.61
CA ILE A 78 1.40 7.23 0.62
C ILE A 78 2.19 6.26 1.48
N LYS A 79 3.04 5.45 0.84
CA LYS A 79 3.98 4.54 1.49
C LYS A 79 5.38 5.14 1.64
N SER A 80 5.75 6.05 0.75
CA SER A 80 7.06 6.71 0.75
C SER A 80 7.29 7.55 2.00
N THR A 81 8.53 7.62 2.47
CA THR A 81 8.95 8.54 3.54
C THR A 81 8.67 9.98 3.12
N VAL A 82 7.80 10.66 3.87
CA VAL A 82 7.43 12.06 3.64
C VAL A 82 7.63 12.87 4.92
N PRO A 83 7.90 14.19 4.82
CA PRO A 83 7.98 15.05 6.00
C PRO A 83 6.70 15.04 6.83
N VAL A 84 6.82 15.28 8.14
CA VAL A 84 5.66 15.43 9.01
C VAL A 84 4.77 16.57 8.50
N GLY A 85 3.47 16.30 8.39
CA GLY A 85 2.48 17.27 7.86
C GLY A 85 2.29 17.22 6.34
N TYR A 86 3.12 16.51 5.59
CA TYR A 86 2.99 16.40 4.13
C TYR A 86 1.64 15.83 3.69
N THR A 87 1.20 14.73 4.30
CA THR A 87 -0.09 14.12 3.94
C THR A 87 -1.25 15.10 4.14
N GLN A 88 -1.24 15.90 5.21
CA GLN A 88 -2.27 16.91 5.44
C GLN A 88 -2.21 18.01 4.38
N SER A 89 -1.01 18.51 4.05
CA SER A 89 -0.88 19.57 3.04
C SER A 89 -1.34 19.12 1.66
N VAL A 90 -1.15 17.84 1.31
CA VAL A 90 -1.67 17.26 0.06
C VAL A 90 -3.20 17.17 0.10
N LYS A 91 -3.80 16.72 1.22
CA LYS A 91 -5.27 16.71 1.36
C LYS A 91 -5.87 18.08 1.16
N ASP A 92 -5.32 19.09 1.84
CA ASP A 92 -5.80 20.47 1.78
C ASP A 92 -5.62 21.06 0.37
N ARG A 93 -4.45 20.84 -0.26
CA ARG A 93 -4.13 21.36 -1.60
C ARG A 93 -5.04 20.81 -2.68
N PHE A 94 -5.39 19.53 -2.61
CA PHE A 94 -6.19 18.85 -3.62
C PHE A 94 -7.66 18.66 -3.22
N ASN A 95 -8.06 19.20 -2.06
CA ASN A 95 -9.39 19.03 -1.48
C ASN A 95 -9.85 17.55 -1.51
N CYS A 96 -8.98 16.65 -1.06
CA CYS A 96 -9.15 15.22 -1.18
C CYS A 96 -8.84 14.51 0.14
N ASP A 97 -9.87 13.97 0.80
CA ASP A 97 -9.72 13.26 2.07
C ASP A 97 -9.31 11.79 1.93
N ASN A 98 -9.37 11.25 0.71
CA ASN A 98 -9.09 9.84 0.39
C ASN A 98 -7.59 9.52 0.34
N ILE A 99 -6.75 10.26 1.07
CA ILE A 99 -5.31 10.08 1.11
C ILE A 99 -4.88 9.59 2.49
N LEU A 100 -4.18 8.46 2.54
CA LEU A 100 -3.69 7.84 3.76
C LEU A 100 -2.16 7.84 3.74
N PHE A 101 -1.56 7.90 4.93
CA PHE A 101 -0.14 7.62 5.10
C PHE A 101 0.03 6.31 5.87
N SER A 102 0.79 5.40 5.29
CA SER A 102 1.18 4.15 5.93
C SER A 102 2.68 4.02 5.73
N PRO A 103 3.50 4.33 6.75
CA PRO A 103 4.94 4.17 6.60
C PRO A 103 5.29 2.70 6.34
N GLU A 104 6.42 2.50 5.69
CA GLU A 104 6.97 1.21 5.34
C GLU A 104 8.32 1.02 6.05
N PHE A 105 8.69 -0.23 6.34
CA PHE A 105 9.96 -0.60 6.98
C PHE A 105 10.63 -1.77 6.26
N LEU A 106 10.50 -1.79 4.93
CA LEU A 106 10.90 -2.89 4.08
C LEU A 106 12.38 -2.78 3.72
N ARG A 107 13.06 -3.91 3.68
CA ARG A 107 14.44 -3.98 3.21
C ARG A 107 14.48 -4.22 1.71
N GLU A 108 15.38 -3.55 1.02
CA GLU A 108 15.64 -3.80 -0.39
C GLU A 108 16.02 -5.28 -0.60
N GLY A 109 15.49 -5.90 -1.66
CA GLY A 109 15.66 -7.34 -1.95
C GLY A 109 14.83 -8.29 -1.08
N ARG A 110 14.17 -7.82 -0.01
CA ARG A 110 13.24 -8.61 0.84
C ARG A 110 11.88 -7.96 1.01
N ALA A 111 11.55 -6.96 0.20
CA ALA A 111 10.36 -6.14 0.38
C ALA A 111 9.05 -6.94 0.36
N LEU A 112 8.97 -8.02 -0.44
CA LEU A 112 7.79 -8.86 -0.48
C LEU A 112 7.69 -9.76 0.76
N SER A 113 8.75 -10.48 1.13
CA SER A 113 8.80 -11.23 2.40
C SER A 113 8.54 -10.35 3.62
N ASP A 114 9.12 -9.15 3.70
CA ASP A 114 8.92 -8.22 4.82
C ASP A 114 7.48 -7.69 4.84
N ASN A 115 6.84 -7.55 3.67
CA ASN A 115 5.42 -7.26 3.59
C ASN A 115 4.58 -8.44 4.08
N LEU A 116 4.92 -9.68 3.70
CA LEU A 116 4.19 -10.91 4.07
C LEU A 116 4.31 -11.26 5.56
N TYR A 117 5.39 -10.85 6.21
CA TYR A 117 5.67 -11.10 7.62
C TYR A 117 6.18 -9.84 8.32
N PRO A 118 5.36 -8.78 8.44
CA PRO A 118 5.83 -7.51 8.96
C PRO A 118 6.05 -7.59 10.47
N SER A 119 7.08 -6.89 10.96
CA SER A 119 7.30 -6.75 12.40
C SER A 119 6.19 -5.95 13.09
N ARG A 120 5.60 -4.99 12.39
CA ARG A 120 4.40 -4.22 12.79
C ARG A 120 3.78 -3.53 11.58
N ILE A 121 2.48 -3.23 11.67
CA ILE A 121 1.76 -2.42 10.67
C ILE A 121 1.39 -1.10 11.32
N ILE A 122 1.77 0.01 10.69
CA ILE A 122 1.38 1.36 11.13
C ILE A 122 0.49 1.97 10.05
N VAL A 123 -0.68 2.43 10.47
CA VAL A 123 -1.61 3.19 9.63
C VAL A 123 -2.02 4.46 10.35
N GLY A 124 -1.84 5.61 9.69
CA GLY A 124 -2.21 6.91 10.24
C GLY A 124 -3.58 7.39 9.75
N GLY A 125 -4.46 7.76 10.69
CA GLY A 125 -5.72 8.44 10.42
C GLY A 125 -6.89 7.92 11.27
N GLU A 126 -8.02 8.61 11.20
CA GLU A 126 -9.19 8.39 12.08
C GLU A 126 -10.47 7.95 11.34
N SER A 127 -10.42 7.76 10.02
CA SER A 127 -11.62 7.44 9.23
C SER A 127 -11.92 5.93 9.16
N ASP A 128 -13.16 5.57 8.85
CA ASP A 128 -13.54 4.17 8.60
C ASP A 128 -12.71 3.54 7.48
N LYS A 129 -12.29 4.35 6.49
CA LYS A 129 -11.40 3.91 5.41
C LYS A 129 -10.02 3.49 5.93
N VAL A 130 -9.51 4.15 6.99
CA VAL A 130 -8.26 3.77 7.66
C VAL A 130 -8.41 2.41 8.34
N ARG A 131 -9.50 2.20 9.07
CA ARG A 131 -9.79 0.93 9.75
C ARG A 131 -9.89 -0.22 8.75
N VAL A 132 -10.64 0.01 7.67
CA VAL A 132 -10.76 -0.96 6.58
C VAL A 132 -9.37 -1.24 5.98
N PHE A 133 -8.56 -0.22 5.68
CA PHE A 133 -7.22 -0.42 5.15
C PHE A 133 -6.29 -1.20 6.09
N ALA A 134 -6.34 -0.94 7.40
CA ALA A 134 -5.58 -1.68 8.39
C ALA A 134 -5.98 -3.17 8.41
N VAL A 135 -7.28 -3.46 8.37
CA VAL A 135 -7.81 -4.82 8.26
C VAL A 135 -7.41 -5.48 6.94
N LEU A 136 -7.37 -4.74 5.83
CA LEU A 136 -6.93 -5.28 4.54
C LEU A 136 -5.47 -5.73 4.55
N LEU A 137 -4.60 -4.93 5.18
CA LEU A 137 -3.20 -5.32 5.34
C LEU A 137 -3.10 -6.58 6.19
N ASP A 138 -3.88 -6.71 7.27
CA ASP A 138 -3.86 -7.88 8.15
C ASP A 138 -4.39 -9.18 7.48
N ILE A 139 -5.49 -9.10 6.73
CA ILE A 139 -6.08 -10.25 6.02
C ILE A 139 -5.11 -10.83 4.98
N GLY A 140 -4.24 -10.01 4.38
CA GLY A 140 -3.20 -10.48 3.48
C GLY A 140 -2.07 -11.28 4.15
N LEU A 141 -2.00 -11.28 5.49
CA LEU A 141 -0.80 -11.64 6.25
C LEU A 141 -1.00 -12.74 7.29
N CYS A 142 -2.24 -13.13 7.58
CA CYS A 142 -2.54 -14.20 8.54
C CYS A 142 -1.91 -13.96 9.94
N LEU A 143 -1.79 -12.71 10.39
CA LEU A 143 -1.10 -12.35 11.65
C LEU A 143 -1.82 -11.22 12.41
N TRP A 144 -2.87 -11.58 13.16
CA TRP A 144 -3.67 -10.69 14.02
C TRP A 144 -2.89 -9.90 15.10
N GLN A 145 -1.57 -10.08 15.27
CA GLN A 145 -0.86 -9.70 16.50
C GLN A 145 -0.20 -8.31 16.51
N ASN A 146 -0.05 -7.59 15.38
CA ASN A 146 0.83 -6.39 15.36
C ASN A 146 0.30 -5.16 14.57
N ILE A 147 -0.96 -4.78 14.73
CA ILE A 147 -1.49 -3.53 14.16
C ILE A 147 -1.38 -2.39 15.17
N LEU A 148 -0.72 -1.29 14.78
CA LEU A 148 -0.63 -0.04 15.56
C LEU A 148 -1.37 1.07 14.80
N MET A 149 -2.45 1.60 15.39
CA MET A 149 -3.12 2.80 14.88
C MET A 149 -2.66 4.04 15.66
N LEU A 150 -2.21 5.07 14.94
CA LEU A 150 -1.72 6.32 15.53
C LEU A 150 -2.81 7.41 15.47
N ASN A 151 -3.15 7.98 16.63
CA ASN A 151 -4.24 8.94 16.83
C ASN A 151 -3.70 10.33 17.20
N ARG A 152 -4.34 11.44 16.79
CA ARG A 152 -3.77 12.80 16.95
C ARG A 152 -3.90 13.41 18.36
N HIS A 153 -4.65 12.80 19.27
CA HIS A 153 -4.91 13.40 20.59
C HIS A 153 -4.29 12.74 21.81
N TYR A 154 -3.78 11.51 21.73
CA TYR A 154 -2.96 10.92 22.78
C TYR A 154 -1.99 9.93 22.12
N TRP A 155 -0.77 9.84 22.65
CA TRP A 155 0.22 8.80 22.30
C TRP A 155 -0.24 7.39 22.76
N THR A 156 -1.47 7.02 22.46
CA THR A 156 -2.01 5.70 22.72
C THR A 156 -1.87 4.91 21.43
N VAL A 157 -0.75 4.20 21.33
CA VAL A 157 -0.61 3.04 20.46
C VAL A 157 -1.74 2.09 20.83
N ILE A 158 -2.81 2.04 20.03
CA ILE A 158 -3.84 1.01 20.18
C ILE A 158 -3.21 -0.28 19.68
N LEU A 159 -2.60 -1.03 20.60
CA LEU A 159 -2.34 -2.46 20.44
C LEU A 159 -3.73 -3.11 20.41
N ILE A 160 -4.24 -3.50 19.24
CA ILE A 160 -5.48 -4.29 19.18
C ILE A 160 -5.13 -5.71 19.67
N MET A 161 -5.00 -5.87 20.98
CA MET A 161 -5.29 -7.13 21.65
C MET A 161 -6.80 -7.17 21.82
N THR A 162 -7.52 -7.81 20.90
CA THR A 162 -8.81 -8.39 21.26
C THR A 162 -8.54 -9.84 21.63
N LEU A 163 -8.40 -10.08 22.94
CA LEU A 163 -8.67 -11.38 23.55
C LEU A 163 -10.06 -11.83 23.09
N LEU A 164 -10.12 -12.97 22.41
CA LEU A 164 -10.96 -14.15 22.71
C LEU A 164 -10.62 -15.28 21.74
#